data_AF-A0A7C0WDA0-F1
#
_entry.id   AF-A0A7C0WDA0-F1
#
_cell.length_a   1.000
_cell.length_b   1.000
_cell.length_c   1.000
_cell.angle_alpha   90.00
_cell.angle_beta   90.00
_cell.angle_gamma   90.00
#
_symmetry.space_group_name_H-M   'P 1'
#
loop_
_entity.id
_entity.type
_entity.pdbx_description
1 polymer ?
#
loop_
_entity_poly.entity_id
_entity_poly.type
_entity_poly.pdbx_seq_one_letter_code
_entity_poly.pdbx_strand_id
1 'polypeptide(L)'
;KSKSLYGLGKAKHKCRKDGSVYIAEGYFDLLSLHQHKIENSVATLGTALTSEHIRLLKGYAQRVILVYDSDEAGINAARRCAGIFIKEDVDARIMILPPGYDPD
;
A
#
# COMPACT_ATOMS: atom_id res chain seq x y z
N LYS A 1 -16.09 -1.18 -4.26
CA LYS A 1 -14.77 -1.55 -3.70
C LYS A 1 -13.60 -0.78 -4.34
N SER A 2 -13.66 -0.39 -5.62
CA SER A 2 -12.60 0.32 -6.36
C SER A 2 -12.14 1.68 -5.79
N LYS A 3 -12.78 2.22 -4.75
CA LYS A 3 -12.43 3.51 -4.14
C LYS A 3 -12.19 3.46 -2.64
N SER A 4 -12.23 2.27 -2.03
CA SER A 4 -12.13 2.12 -0.57
C SER A 4 -10.85 1.36 -0.24
N LEU A 5 -10.14 1.85 0.77
CA LEU A 5 -8.97 1.21 1.35
C LEU A 5 -9.24 0.99 2.83
N TYR A 6 -9.05 -0.24 3.27
CA TYR A 6 -9.22 -0.59 4.68
C TYR A 6 -8.13 0.09 5.52
N GLY A 7 -8.48 0.54 6.73
CA GLY A 7 -7.56 1.27 7.61
C GLY A 7 -7.41 2.78 7.31
N LEU A 8 -7.81 3.28 6.13
CA LEU A 8 -7.56 4.68 5.74
C LEU A 8 -8.09 5.71 6.75
N GLY A 9 -9.26 5.46 7.34
CA GLY A 9 -9.85 6.35 8.34
C GLY A 9 -8.95 6.59 9.56
N LYS A 10 -8.21 5.55 9.99
CA LYS A 10 -7.24 5.60 11.08
C LYS A 10 -5.88 6.12 10.61
N ALA A 11 -5.44 5.69 9.42
CA ALA A 11 -4.11 5.99 8.89
C ALA A 11 -3.94 7.42 8.35
N LYS A 12 -5.01 8.07 7.86
CA LYS A 12 -4.95 9.34 7.11
C LYS A 12 -4.15 10.45 7.78
N HIS A 13 -4.21 10.57 9.11
CA HIS A 13 -3.47 11.60 9.86
C HIS A 13 -1.97 11.29 9.88
N LYS A 14 -1.61 10.02 10.10
CA LYS A 14 -0.22 9.57 10.06
C LYS A 14 0.36 9.65 8.65
N CYS A 15 -0.42 9.28 7.62
CA CYS A 15 -0.03 9.44 6.22
C CYS A 15 0.36 10.88 5.88
N ARG A 16 -0.43 11.86 6.33
CA ARG A 16 -0.12 13.30 6.15
C ARG A 16 1.12 13.72 6.91
N LYS A 17 1.24 13.29 8.17
CA LYS A 17 2.38 13.64 9.02
C LYS A 17 3.70 13.11 8.46
N ASP A 18 3.69 11.87 7.96
CA ASP A 18 4.91 11.18 7.49
C ASP A 18 5.16 11.38 5.98
N GLY A 19 4.20 11.96 5.25
CA GLY A 19 4.28 12.17 3.80
C GLY A 19 4.26 10.87 2.98
N SER A 20 3.96 9.73 3.60
CA SER A 20 4.02 8.40 3.00
C SER A 20 2.85 7.51 3.44
N VAL A 21 2.49 6.54 2.60
CA VAL A 21 1.51 5.51 2.92
C VAL A 21 2.01 4.13 2.48
N TYR A 22 1.83 3.13 3.35
CA TYR A 22 2.09 1.73 3.04
C TYR A 22 0.79 1.05 2.61
N ILE A 23 0.81 0.27 1.54
CA ILE A 23 -0.34 -0.49 1.03
C ILE A 23 0.00 -1.97 1.11
N ALA A 24 -0.76 -2.71 1.92
CA ALA A 24 -0.74 -4.15 1.95
C ALA A 24 -1.90 -4.76 1.14
N GLU A 25 -1.82 -6.06 0.83
CA GLU A 25 -2.89 -6.77 0.12
C GLU A 25 -4.03 -7.18 1.08
N GLY A 26 -3.65 -7.76 2.21
CA GLY A 26 -4.53 -8.35 3.20
C GLY A 26 -4.80 -7.45 4.41
N TYR A 27 -5.82 -7.82 5.19
CA TYR A 27 -6.07 -7.17 6.47
C TYR A 27 -5.11 -7.65 7.57
N PHE A 28 -4.58 -8.88 7.48
CA PHE A 28 -3.64 -9.41 8.46
C PHE A 28 -2.32 -8.63 8.40
N ASP A 29 -1.74 -8.49 7.21
CA ASP A 29 -0.58 -7.62 6.92
C ASP A 29 -0.76 -6.23 7.51
N LEU A 30 -1.94 -5.61 7.29
CA LEU A 30 -2.24 -4.29 7.82
C LEU A 30 -2.21 -4.29 9.36
N LEU A 31 -2.83 -5.29 9.99
CA LEU A 31 -2.84 -5.38 11.45
C LEU A 31 -1.43 -5.59 12.01
N SER A 32 -0.60 -6.40 11.37
CA SER A 32 0.79 -6.62 11.77
C SER A 32 1.62 -5.33 11.64
N LEU A 33 1.47 -4.59 10.53
CA LEU A 33 2.07 -3.26 10.37
C LEU A 33 1.65 -2.29 11.48
N HIS A 34 0.37 -2.26 11.86
CA HIS A 34 -0.14 -1.41 12.95
C HIS A 34 0.42 -1.85 14.31
N GLN A 35 0.53 -3.15 14.58
CA GLN A 35 1.15 -3.67 15.80
C GLN A 35 2.62 -3.23 15.92
N HIS A 36 3.32 -3.10 14.80
CA HIS A 36 4.69 -2.59 14.71
C HIS A 36 4.76 -1.05 14.58
N LYS A 37 3.68 -0.32 14.89
CA LYS A 37 3.58 1.16 14.89
C LYS A 37 3.73 1.82 13.51
N ILE A 38 3.57 1.04 12.43
CA ILE A 38 3.48 1.55 11.06
C ILE A 38 2.01 1.93 10.81
N GLU A 39 1.56 2.99 11.47
CA GLU A 39 0.16 3.41 11.49
C GLU A 39 -0.29 4.12 10.20
N ASN A 40 0.65 4.51 9.33
CA ASN A 40 0.40 5.07 8.00
C ASN A 40 0.21 3.97 6.93
N SER A 41 -0.45 2.87 7.29
CA SER A 41 -0.68 1.74 6.40
C SER A 41 -2.17 1.52 6.13
N VAL A 42 -2.48 0.95 4.96
CA VAL A 42 -3.83 0.63 4.47
C VAL A 42 -3.83 -0.69 3.70
N ALA A 43 -5.01 -1.26 3.41
CA ALA A 43 -5.11 -2.50 2.62
C ALA A 43 -6.20 -2.46 1.53
N THR A 44 -5.96 -3.19 0.42
CA THR A 44 -6.93 -3.32 -0.69
C THR A 44 -7.96 -4.44 -0.48
N LEU A 45 -7.75 -5.34 0.48
CA LEU A 45 -8.64 -6.45 0.85
C LEU A 45 -8.99 -7.37 -0.33
N GLY A 46 -7.95 -7.91 -0.98
CA GLY A 46 -8.12 -8.85 -2.09
C GLY A 46 -8.72 -8.23 -3.35
N THR A 47 -8.61 -6.91 -3.50
CA THR A 47 -8.94 -6.22 -4.75
C THR A 47 -7.68 -5.68 -5.41
N ALA A 48 -7.64 -5.75 -6.74
CA ALA A 48 -6.56 -5.13 -7.50
C ALA A 48 -6.49 -3.63 -7.19
N LEU A 49 -5.26 -3.12 -7.01
CA LEU A 49 -5.01 -1.70 -6.86
C LEU A 49 -5.48 -0.94 -8.10
N THR A 50 -6.10 0.22 -7.91
CA THR A 50 -6.67 1.02 -9.00
C THR A 50 -6.15 2.46 -8.98
N SER A 51 -6.24 3.16 -10.11
CA SER A 51 -5.97 4.62 -10.17
C SER A 51 -6.76 5.42 -9.14
N GLU A 52 -8.01 5.05 -8.87
CA GLU A 52 -8.86 5.75 -7.89
C GLU A 52 -8.30 5.61 -6.46
N HIS A 53 -7.73 4.44 -6.11
CA HIS A 53 -7.04 4.27 -4.84
C HIS A 53 -5.83 5.19 -4.73
N ILE A 54 -5.03 5.30 -5.79
CA ILE A 54 -3.83 6.17 -5.80
C ILE A 54 -4.22 7.64 -5.69
N ARG A 55 -5.22 8.10 -6.45
CA ARG A 55 -5.74 9.48 -6.35
C ARG A 55 -6.23 9.81 -4.95
N LEU A 56 -6.96 8.89 -4.33
CA LEU A 56 -7.42 9.04 -2.96
C LEU A 56 -6.24 9.22 -1.99
N LEU A 57 -5.20 8.38 -2.12
CA LEU A 57 -4.02 8.43 -1.27
C LEU A 57 -3.14 9.66 -1.50
N LYS A 58 -3.05 10.17 -2.74
CA LYS A 58 -2.34 11.42 -3.07
C LYS A 58 -2.84 12.64 -2.28
N GLY A 59 -4.11 12.63 -1.87
CA GLY A 59 -4.67 13.67 -0.98
C GLY A 59 -4.16 13.62 0.46
N TYR A 60 -3.41 12.57 0.83
CA TYR A 60 -2.87 12.36 2.17
C TYR A 60 -1.35 12.20 2.18
N ALA A 61 -0.73 11.61 1.15
CA ALA A 61 0.71 11.37 1.08
C ALA A 61 1.19 11.45 -0.37
N GLN A 62 2.42 11.96 -0.58
CA GLN A 62 3.03 12.02 -1.92
C GLN A 62 3.78 10.73 -2.27
N ARG A 63 4.18 9.95 -1.26
CA ARG A 63 4.86 8.67 -1.42
C ARG A 63 3.93 7.50 -1.12
N VAL A 64 3.90 6.53 -2.02
CA VAL A 64 3.16 5.27 -1.87
C VAL A 64 4.16 4.12 -1.84
N ILE A 65 4.11 3.28 -0.81
CA ILE A 65 4.94 2.08 -0.69
C ILE A 65 4.03 0.86 -0.76
N LEU A 66 4.23 -0.01 -1.75
CA LEU A 66 3.62 -1.34 -1.78
C LEU A 66 4.41 -2.29 -0.88
N VAL A 67 3.73 -3.00 -0.01
CA VAL A 67 4.29 -4.05 0.86
C VAL A 67 3.69 -5.37 0.39
N TYR A 68 4.41 -6.06 -0.49
CA TYR A 68 3.99 -7.33 -1.08
C TYR A 68 4.96 -8.44 -0.70
N ASP A 69 4.47 -9.68 -0.79
CA ASP A 69 5.25 -10.87 -0.54
C ASP A 69 6.49 -10.95 -1.43
N SER A 70 7.51 -11.62 -0.92
CA SER A 70 8.78 -11.83 -1.61
C SER A 70 8.72 -12.86 -2.75
N ASP A 71 7.55 -13.41 -3.04
CA ASP A 71 7.33 -14.43 -4.06
C ASP A 71 7.14 -13.85 -5.48
N GLU A 72 7.13 -14.72 -6.48
CA GLU A 72 6.93 -14.29 -7.88
C GLU A 72 5.54 -13.64 -8.10
N ALA A 73 4.52 -14.04 -7.33
CA ALA A 73 3.18 -13.51 -7.47
C ALA A 73 3.13 -12.04 -7.02
N GLY A 74 3.71 -11.73 -5.86
CA GLY A 74 3.86 -10.38 -5.31
C GLY A 74 4.70 -9.49 -6.22
N ILE A 75 5.86 -9.97 -6.69
CA ILE A 75 6.70 -9.20 -7.64
C ILE A 75 5.94 -8.89 -8.94
N ASN A 76 5.22 -9.86 -9.50
CA ASN A 76 4.42 -9.65 -10.70
C ASN A 76 3.22 -8.71 -10.45
N ALA A 77 2.59 -8.77 -9.28
CA ALA A 77 1.55 -7.83 -8.87
C ALA A 77 2.09 -6.40 -8.80
N ALA A 78 3.27 -6.21 -8.22
CA ALA A 78 3.93 -4.91 -8.13
C ALA A 78 4.24 -4.33 -9.52
N ARG A 79 4.73 -5.17 -10.45
CA ARG A 79 4.96 -4.79 -11.85
C ARG A 79 3.68 -4.34 -12.56
N ARG A 80 2.56 -5.02 -12.34
CA ARG A 80 1.25 -4.62 -12.90
C ARG A 80 0.80 -3.25 -12.41
N CYS A 81 1.17 -2.86 -11.19
CA CYS A 81 0.84 -1.55 -10.63
C CYS A 81 1.67 -0.40 -11.21
N ALA A 82 2.82 -0.67 -11.82
CA ALA A 82 3.73 0.35 -12.36
C ALA A 82 3.02 1.32 -13.34
N GLY A 83 2.16 0.79 -14.21
CA GLY A 83 1.39 1.62 -15.15
C GLY A 83 0.43 2.59 -14.46
N ILE A 84 -0.15 2.20 -13.32
CA ILE A 84 -1.00 3.07 -12.51
C ILE A 84 -0.17 4.19 -11.88
N PHE A 85 1.00 3.86 -11.34
CA PHE A 85 1.86 4.86 -10.70
C PHE A 85 2.39 5.90 -11.66
N ILE A 86 2.81 5.48 -12.86
CA ILE A 86 3.24 6.39 -13.93
C ILE A 86 2.08 7.29 -14.36
N LYS A 87 0.89 6.70 -14.58
CA LYS A 87 -0.29 7.45 -15.01
C LYS A 87 -0.74 8.50 -14.00
N GLU A 88 -0.64 8.20 -12.71
CA GLU A 88 -1.11 9.08 -11.64
C GLU A 88 -0.01 9.99 -11.08
N ASP A 89 1.21 9.96 -11.63
CA ASP A 89 2.37 10.77 -11.24
C ASP A 89 2.59 10.77 -9.72
N VAL A 90 2.96 9.61 -9.17
CA VAL A 90 3.17 9.41 -7.73
C VAL A 90 4.56 8.82 -7.45
N ASP A 91 5.18 9.21 -6.33
CA ASP A 91 6.42 8.59 -5.85
C ASP A 91 6.10 7.20 -5.30
N ALA A 92 6.08 6.20 -6.19
CA ALA A 92 5.82 4.81 -5.82
C ALA A 92 7.11 4.04 -5.53
N ARG A 93 7.10 3.29 -4.43
CA ARG A 93 8.14 2.35 -4.03
C ARG A 93 7.54 0.96 -3.84
N ILE A 94 8.34 -0.06 -4.10
CA ILE A 94 7.98 -1.45 -3.82
C ILE A 94 8.95 -1.92 -2.74
N MET A 95 8.40 -2.35 -1.60
CA MET A 95 9.15 -3.00 -0.54
C MET A 95 9.10 -4.50 -0.81
N ILE A 96 10.25 -5.08 -1.12
CA ILE A 96 10.42 -6.53 -1.26
C ILE A 96 10.94 -7.03 0.08
N LEU A 97 10.20 -7.95 0.70
CA LEU A 97 10.62 -8.58 1.95
C LEU A 97 11.77 -9.59 1.70
N PRO A 98 12.57 -9.93 2.72
CA PRO A 98 13.54 -11.00 2.58
C PRO A 98 12.85 -12.34 2.20
N PRO A 99 13.54 -13.25 1.50
CA PRO A 99 12.95 -14.52 1.09
C PRO A 99 12.35 -15.29 2.27
N GLY A 100 11.11 -15.74 2.11
CA GLY A 100 10.39 -16.51 3.14
C GLY A 100 9.75 -15.68 4.24
N TYR A 101 9.73 -14.35 4.11
CA TYR A 101 8.98 -13.45 4.97
C TYR A 101 7.74 -12.90 4.26
N ASP A 102 6.65 -12.88 4.99
CA ASP A 102 5.39 -12.20 4.73
C ASP A 102 5.25 -10.97 5.66
N PRO A 103 4.33 -10.03 5.38
CA PRO A 103 4.14 -8.85 6.21
C PRO A 103 3.47 -9.14 7.56
N ASP A 104 2.85 -10.31 7.77
CA ASP A 104 2.14 -10.70 8.99
C ASP A 104 3.03 -11.21 10.13
#